data_AF-A0A5P4IT85-F1
#
_entry.id   AF-A0A5P4IT85-F1
#
_cell.length_a   1.000
_cell.length_b   1.000
_cell.length_c   1.000
_cell.angle_alpha   90.00
_cell.angle_beta   90.00
_cell.angle_gamma   90.00
#
_symmetry.space_group_name_H-M   'P 1'
#
loop_
_entity.id
_entity.type
_entity.pdbx_description
1 polymer ?
#
loop_
_entity_poly.entity_id
_entity_poly.type
_entity_poly.pdbx_seq_one_letter_code
_entity_poly.pdbx_strand_id
1 'polypeptide(L)'
;LPDARDGLKPVHRRVLYAMSEQGNDWNKPYKKSARVVGDVIGKYHPHGNAAVYDTIVRMAQPFSLRYMLVDGQGNFGSVDGDNAAAMRYTEVRMAKLAHELLADLEKEPVD
;
A
#
# COMPACT_ATOMS: atom_id res chain seq x y z
N LEU A 1 0.15 -9.24 15.64
CA LEU A 1 1.35 -8.43 15.93
C LEU A 1 2.18 -8.31 14.65
N PRO A 2 2.97 -7.24 14.44
CA PRO A 2 3.94 -7.18 13.33
C PRO A 2 5.09 -8.16 13.55
N ASP A 3 5.80 -8.53 12.47
CA ASP A 3 7.05 -9.30 12.57
C ASP A 3 8.20 -8.37 13.00
N ALA A 4 9.13 -8.88 13.80
CA ALA A 4 10.26 -8.09 14.31
C ALA A 4 11.29 -7.73 13.22
N ARG A 5 11.32 -8.49 12.10
CA ARG A 5 12.31 -8.31 11.03
C ARG A 5 11.99 -7.15 10.10
N ASP A 6 10.70 -6.93 9.81
CA ASP A 6 10.24 -5.91 8.87
C ASP A 6 9.29 -4.88 9.49
N GLY A 7 8.77 -5.13 10.69
CA GLY A 7 7.77 -4.27 11.34
C GLY A 7 6.40 -4.28 10.65
N LEU A 8 6.16 -5.18 9.68
CA LEU A 8 4.94 -5.23 8.87
C LEU A 8 3.99 -6.31 9.38
N LYS A 9 2.69 -5.97 9.39
CA LYS A 9 1.62 -6.99 9.45
C LYS A 9 1.41 -7.61 8.06
N PRO A 10 0.87 -8.85 7.97
CA PRO A 10 0.68 -9.54 6.69
C PRO A 10 -0.07 -8.74 5.61
N VAL A 11 -1.07 -7.93 5.98
CA VAL A 11 -1.82 -7.11 5.01
C VAL A 11 -0.97 -6.01 4.37
N HIS A 12 -0.06 -5.36 5.11
CA HIS A 12 0.85 -4.37 4.53
C HIS A 12 1.80 -5.02 3.52
N ARG A 13 2.38 -6.17 3.88
CA ARG A 13 3.30 -6.92 3.00
C ARG A 13 2.61 -7.32 1.69
N ARG A 14 1.38 -7.84 1.76
CA ARG A 14 0.58 -8.21 0.59
C ARG A 14 0.27 -7.00 -0.32
N VAL A 15 -0.07 -5.85 0.26
CA VAL A 15 -0.32 -4.62 -0.50
C VAL A 15 0.94 -4.15 -1.21
N LEU A 16 2.07 -4.03 -0.50
CA LEU A 16 3.33 -3.57 -1.08
C LEU A 16 3.84 -4.53 -2.16
N TYR A 17 3.76 -5.83 -1.91
CA TYR A 17 4.13 -6.86 -2.88
C TYR A 17 3.27 -6.78 -4.16
N ALA A 18 1.94 -6.69 -4.02
CA ALA A 18 1.06 -6.53 -5.18
C ALA A 18 1.33 -5.23 -5.96
N MET A 19 1.65 -4.13 -5.28
CA MET A 19 2.04 -2.88 -5.95
C MET A 19 3.35 -3.02 -6.74
N SER A 20 4.32 -3.76 -6.21
CA SER A 20 5.58 -4.10 -6.89
C SER A 20 5.37 -4.99 -8.12
N GLU A 21 4.58 -6.06 -7.99
CA GLU A 21 4.22 -6.95 -9.10
C GLU A 21 3.47 -6.21 -10.23
N GLN A 22 2.69 -5.19 -9.88
CA GLN A 22 2.05 -4.32 -10.86
C GLN A 22 2.99 -3.29 -11.50
N GLY A 23 4.25 -3.22 -11.08
CA GLY A 23 5.20 -2.19 -11.47
C GLY A 23 4.67 -0.79 -11.20
N ASN A 24 4.07 -0.57 -10.02
CA ASN A 24 3.50 0.71 -9.59
C ASN A 24 4.54 1.60 -8.88
N ASP A 25 5.63 1.88 -9.59
CA ASP A 25 6.84 2.51 -9.05
C ASP A 25 6.66 4.01 -8.80
N TRP A 26 7.52 4.56 -7.94
CA TRP A 26 7.50 5.99 -7.55
C TRP A 26 7.67 6.96 -8.72
N ASN A 27 8.31 6.54 -9.82
CA ASN A 27 8.59 7.36 -11.00
C ASN A 27 7.55 7.17 -12.12
N LYS A 28 6.48 6.41 -11.88
CA LYS A 28 5.39 6.17 -12.83
C LYS A 28 4.14 6.98 -12.45
N PRO A 29 3.17 7.14 -13.38
CA PRO A 29 1.88 7.74 -13.08
C PRO A 29 1.14 6.97 -11.99
N TYR A 30 0.29 7.68 -11.23
CA TYR A 30 -0.56 7.05 -10.23
C TYR A 30 -1.55 6.07 -10.87
N LYS A 31 -1.96 5.05 -10.11
CA LYS A 31 -2.99 4.09 -10.49
C LYS A 31 -4.16 4.16 -9.52
N LYS A 32 -5.38 3.94 -10.00
CA LYS A 32 -6.58 3.90 -9.13
C LYS A 32 -6.39 2.92 -7.97
N SER A 33 -6.71 3.35 -6.75
CA SER A 33 -6.62 2.49 -5.56
C SER A 33 -7.45 1.22 -5.70
N ALA A 34 -8.62 1.31 -6.35
CA ALA A 34 -9.48 0.16 -6.67
C ALA A 34 -8.74 -0.96 -7.43
N ARG A 35 -7.77 -0.62 -8.30
CA ARG A 35 -6.98 -1.60 -9.04
C ARG A 35 -6.06 -2.40 -8.11
N VAL A 36 -5.37 -1.71 -7.20
CA VAL A 36 -4.48 -2.35 -6.22
C VAL A 36 -5.30 -3.22 -5.26
N VAL A 37 -6.42 -2.70 -4.75
CA VAL A 37 -7.32 -3.46 -3.87
C VAL A 37 -7.82 -4.73 -4.54
N GLY A 38 -8.28 -4.65 -5.80
CA GLY A 38 -8.79 -5.80 -6.54
C GLY A 38 -7.74 -6.90 -6.74
N ASP A 39 -6.51 -6.51 -7.08
CA ASP A 39 -5.40 -7.46 -7.28
C ASP A 39 -4.98 -8.15 -5.99
N VAL A 40 -4.89 -7.39 -4.89
CA VAL A 40 -4.58 -7.94 -3.56
C VAL A 40 -5.64 -8.97 -3.14
N ILE A 41 -6.92 -8.67 -3.34
CA ILE A 41 -8.00 -9.59 -3.01
C ILE A 41 -7.96 -10.84 -3.89
N GLY A 42 -7.73 -10.64 -5.19
CA GLY A 42 -7.73 -11.73 -6.17
C GLY A 42 -6.58 -12.72 -5.98
N LYS A 43 -5.44 -12.29 -5.45
CA LYS A 43 -4.21 -13.11 -5.39
C LYS A 43 -3.70 -13.42 -3.99
N TYR A 44 -3.79 -12.48 -3.04
CA TYR A 44 -3.00 -12.56 -1.80
C TYR A 44 -3.85 -12.46 -0.52
N HIS A 45 -5.06 -11.90 -0.58
CA HIS A 45 -5.92 -11.66 0.57
C HIS A 45 -7.41 -11.84 0.23
N PRO A 46 -7.92 -13.08 0.12
CA PRO A 46 -9.28 -13.38 -0.35
C PRO A 46 -10.35 -13.13 0.74
N HIS A 47 -10.36 -11.91 1.26
CA HIS A 47 -11.27 -11.42 2.30
C HIS A 47 -11.80 -10.03 1.91
N GLY A 48 -12.57 -9.40 2.80
CA GLY A 48 -13.23 -8.12 2.56
C GLY A 48 -12.27 -7.02 2.08
N ASN A 49 -12.76 -6.20 1.15
CA ASN A 49 -11.99 -5.11 0.54
C ASN A 49 -11.63 -3.97 1.49
N ALA A 50 -12.45 -3.73 2.51
CA ALA A 50 -12.28 -2.64 3.47
C ALA A 50 -10.90 -2.70 4.15
N ALA A 51 -10.52 -3.86 4.69
CA ALA A 51 -9.24 -4.01 5.38
C ALA A 51 -8.02 -3.71 4.48
N VAL A 52 -8.10 -4.06 3.20
CA VAL A 52 -7.06 -3.78 2.22
C VAL A 52 -7.00 -2.28 1.92
N TYR A 53 -8.16 -1.66 1.68
CA TYR A 53 -8.22 -0.23 1.38
C TYR A 53 -7.80 0.63 2.59
N ASP A 54 -8.25 0.30 3.79
CA ASP A 54 -7.86 0.99 5.03
C ASP A 54 -6.35 0.90 5.27
N THR A 55 -5.75 -0.24 4.91
CA THR A 55 -4.29 -0.42 4.96
C THR A 55 -3.58 0.54 3.99
N ILE A 56 -4.06 0.64 2.75
CA ILE A 56 -3.52 1.59 1.75
C ILE A 56 -3.66 3.02 2.26
N VAL A 57 -4.85 3.40 2.74
CA VAL A 57 -5.14 4.74 3.26
C VAL A 57 -4.19 5.09 4.39
N ARG A 58 -4.03 4.21 5.38
CA ARG A 58 -3.13 4.42 6.52
C ARG A 58 -1.67 4.60 6.07
N MET A 59 -1.22 3.84 5.07
CA MET A 59 0.16 3.93 4.55
C MET A 59 0.44 5.21 3.73
N ALA A 60 -0.62 5.90 3.28
CA ALA A 60 -0.56 7.14 2.52
C ALA A 60 -0.81 8.40 3.36
N GLN A 61 -1.09 8.26 4.67
CA GLN A 61 -1.36 9.38 5.57
C GLN A 61 -0.07 9.89 6.24
N PRO A 62 0.37 11.13 5.98
CA PRO A 62 1.62 11.67 6.54
C PRO A 62 1.57 11.87 8.06
N PHE A 63 0.37 11.99 8.63
CA PHE A 63 0.15 12.07 10.08
C PHE A 63 0.07 10.70 10.77
N SER A 64 0.00 9.60 10.01
CA SER A 64 -0.11 8.23 10.56
C SER A 64 1.24 7.52 10.62
N LEU A 65 2.15 7.83 9.72
CA LEU A 65 3.48 7.23 9.62
C LEU A 65 4.57 8.30 9.52
N ARG A 66 5.67 8.09 10.26
CA ARG A 66 6.85 8.95 10.15
C ARG A 66 7.47 8.94 8.75
N TYR A 67 7.40 7.78 8.09
CA TYR A 67 7.84 7.55 6.72
C TYR A 67 6.73 6.80 5.96
N MET A 68 6.13 7.46 4.97
CA MET A 68 5.07 6.86 4.16
C MET A 68 5.65 5.83 3.19
N LEU A 69 4.91 4.73 2.98
CA LEU A 69 5.26 3.67 2.04
C LEU A 69 4.42 3.75 0.76
N VAL A 70 3.27 4.42 0.83
CA VAL A 70 2.40 4.68 -0.32
C VAL A 70 2.35 6.19 -0.55
N ASP A 71 2.53 6.58 -1.81
CA ASP A 71 2.32 7.95 -2.27
C ASP A 71 0.92 8.03 -2.89
N GLY A 72 0.06 8.87 -2.31
CA GLY A 72 -1.36 8.93 -2.62
C GLY A 72 -1.79 10.28 -3.18
N GLN A 73 -2.68 10.25 -4.17
CA GLN A 73 -3.36 11.42 -4.72
C GLN A 73 -4.88 11.32 -4.49
N GLY A 74 -5.45 12.35 -3.87
CA GLY A 74 -6.86 12.45 -3.50
C GLY A 74 -7.07 12.65 -2.00
N ASN A 75 -8.32 12.51 -1.55
CA ASN A 75 -8.65 12.64 -0.13
C ASN A 75 -8.40 11.31 0.61
N PHE A 76 -7.35 11.29 1.44
CA PHE A 76 -6.98 10.18 2.32
C PHE A 76 -7.34 10.43 3.80
N GLY A 77 -8.26 11.35 4.06
CA GLY A 77 -8.68 11.74 5.40
C GLY A 77 -7.77 12.77 6.06
N SER A 78 -8.16 13.19 7.26
CA SER A 78 -7.50 14.26 8.01
C SER A 78 -7.33 13.88 9.49
N VAL A 79 -6.52 14.68 10.21
CA VAL A 79 -6.40 14.58 11.67
C VAL A 79 -7.67 15.01 12.40
N ASP A 80 -8.55 15.75 11.72
CA ASP A 80 -9.83 16.25 12.25
C ASP A 80 -10.92 15.16 12.25
N GLY A 81 -10.61 13.96 11.74
CA GLY A 81 -11.51 12.82 11.72
C GLY A 81 -12.27 12.62 10.41
N ASP A 82 -11.95 13.38 9.37
CA ASP A 82 -12.55 13.15 8.05
C ASP A 82 -12.11 11.79 7.51
N ASN A 83 -13.08 10.99 7.08
CA ASN A 83 -12.82 9.73 6.42
C ASN A 83 -12.21 9.95 5.03
N ALA A 84 -11.37 9.01 4.59
CA ALA A 84 -10.89 8.98 3.23
C ALA A 84 -12.03 8.82 2.22
N ALA A 85 -11.85 9.37 1.02
CA ALA A 85 -12.77 9.11 -0.08
C ALA A 85 -12.75 7.63 -0.48
N ALA A 86 -13.79 7.18 -1.18
CA ALA A 86 -13.84 5.81 -1.68
C ALA A 86 -12.69 5.49 -2.67
N MET A 87 -12.26 4.23 -2.73
CA MET A 87 -11.13 3.74 -3.55
C MET A 87 -11.22 4.00 -5.07
N ARG A 88 -12.40 4.39 -5.56
CA ARG A 88 -12.61 4.82 -6.96
C ARG A 88 -12.19 6.26 -7.24
N TYR A 89 -12.05 7.08 -6.20
CA TYR A 89 -11.69 8.50 -6.26
C TYR A 89 -10.25 8.79 -5.84
N THR A 90 -9.54 7.80 -5.28
CA THR A 90 -8.14 7.93 -4.89
C THR A 90 -7.23 7.18 -5.84
N GLU A 91 -6.00 7.65 -5.95
CA GLU A 91 -4.94 7.03 -6.74
C GLU A 91 -3.69 6.88 -5.90
N VAL A 92 -2.90 5.84 -6.18
CA VAL A 92 -1.71 5.48 -5.41
C VAL A 92 -0.58 4.97 -6.29
N ARG A 93 0.64 5.17 -5.82
CA ARG A 93 1.87 4.51 -6.26
C ARG A 93 2.77 4.23 -5.06
N MET A 94 3.82 3.44 -5.25
CA MET A 94 4.79 3.21 -4.18
C MET A 94 5.59 4.48 -3.90
N ALA A 95 5.83 4.79 -2.63
CA ALA A 95 6.80 5.81 -2.26
C ALA A 95 8.22 5.31 -2.56
N LYS A 96 9.18 6.22 -2.78
CA LYS A 96 10.57 5.84 -3.06
C LYS A 96 11.15 4.89 -2.00
N LEU A 97 10.84 5.11 -0.72
CA LEU A 97 11.30 4.26 0.39
C LEU A 97 10.77 2.82 0.32
N ALA A 98 9.58 2.60 -0.25
CA ALA A 98 9.01 1.25 -0.36
C ALA A 98 9.84 0.34 -1.29
N HIS A 99 10.60 0.92 -2.24
CA HIS A 99 11.52 0.14 -3.06
C HIS A 99 12.68 -0.43 -2.25
N GLU A 100 13.18 0.29 -1.25
CA GLU A 100 14.26 -0.21 -0.38
C GLU A 100 13.80 -1.41 0.47
N LEU A 101 12.51 -1.47 0.82
CA LEU A 101 11.93 -2.61 1.55
C LEU A 101 11.75 -3.86 0.69
N LEU A 102 11.68 -3.70 -0.63
CA LEU A 102 11.40 -4.77 -1.60
C LEU A 102 12.60 -5.02 -2.54
N ALA A 103 13.75 -4.44 -2.23
CA ALA A 103 14.93 -4.54 -3.06
C ALA A 103 15.40 -6.00 -3.17
N ASP A 104 15.87 -6.36 -4.36
CA ASP A 104 16.50 -7.66 -4.64
C ASP A 104 15.62 -8.90 -4.36
N LEU A 105 14.30 -8.76 -4.29
CA LEU A 105 13.38 -9.89 -4.07
C LEU A 105 13.49 -10.98 -5.15
N GLU A 106 13.86 -10.61 -6.37
CA GLU A 106 14.09 -11.55 -7.47
C GLU A 106 15.32 -12.44 -7.29
N LYS A 107 16.19 -12.12 -6.33
CA LYS A 107 17.40 -12.91 -5.99
C LYS A 107 17.13 -13.93 -4.90
N GLU A 108 15.86 -14.24 -4.62
CA GLU A 108 15.42 -15.21 -3.63
C GLU A 108 16.00 -14.99 -2.21
N PRO A 109 15.98 -13.75 -1.65
CA PRO A 109 16.54 -13.48 -0.32
C PRO A 109 15.64 -13.97 0.83
N VAL A 110 14.39 -14.35 0.55
CA VAL A 110 13.37 -14.80 1.49
C VAL A 110 12.52 -15.91 0.87
N ASP A 111 12.00 -16.82 1.72
CA ASP A 111 11.09 -17.91 1.33
C ASP A 111 9.65 -17.46 1.05
#